data_AF-A0A3D2W934-F1
#
_entry.id   AF-A0A3D2W934-F1
#
_cell.length_a   1.000
_cell.length_b   1.000
_cell.length_c   1.000
_cell.angle_alpha   90.00
_cell.angle_beta   90.00
_cell.angle_gamma   90.00
#
_symmetry.space_group_name_H-M   'P 1'
#
loop_
_entity.id
_entity.type
_entity.pdbx_description
1 polymer ?
#
loop_
_entity_poly.entity_id
_entity_poly.type
_entity_poly.pdbx_seq_one_letter_code
_entity_poly.pdbx_strand_id
1 'polypeptide(L)'
;MSRSRWNIAARLMKLVKPLAGWMAVSVTAGTLGHLCATFIMIFAAWAVLDGLGRSVPFSAGFLYVWMILFAAIRAVLKYTEQGCNHYIAFRLLALIRDHVFRALRRLSPAKLEARNKGDLISLITSDIELLEVFYAHTISP
;
A
#
# COMPACT_ATOMS: atom_id res chain seq x y z
N MET A 1 25.52 -22.78 -4.83
CA MET A 1 25.26 -21.69 -5.79
C MET A 1 24.56 -20.54 -5.06
N SER A 2 25.30 -19.47 -4.76
CA SER A 2 24.78 -18.27 -4.08
C SER A 2 23.67 -17.63 -4.92
N ARG A 3 22.40 -17.77 -4.50
CA ARG A 3 21.30 -17.06 -5.14
C ARG A 3 21.39 -15.60 -4.73
N SER A 4 21.88 -14.75 -5.64
CA SER A 4 21.94 -13.29 -5.43
C SER A 4 20.57 -12.77 -4.98
N ARG A 5 20.54 -12.04 -3.86
CA ARG A 5 19.33 -11.41 -3.27
C ARG A 5 18.57 -10.59 -4.31
N TRP A 6 19.28 -9.98 -5.25
CA TRP A 6 18.73 -9.23 -6.38
C TRP A 6 17.91 -10.09 -7.35
N ASN A 7 18.35 -11.31 -7.65
CA ASN A 7 17.60 -12.23 -8.50
C ASN A 7 16.31 -12.73 -7.84
N ILE A 8 16.29 -12.80 -6.50
CA ILE A 8 15.10 -13.16 -5.73
C ILE A 8 14.12 -11.98 -5.74
N ALA A 9 14.59 -10.76 -5.47
CA ALA A 9 13.79 -9.53 -5.55
C ALA A 9 13.17 -9.34 -6.94
N ALA A 10 13.95 -9.52 -8.02
CA ALA A 10 13.44 -9.42 -9.39
C ALA A 10 12.38 -10.48 -9.74
N ARG A 11 12.50 -11.70 -9.17
CA ARG A 11 11.48 -12.75 -9.32
C ARG A 11 10.19 -12.43 -8.58
N LEU A 12 10.29 -11.85 -7.38
CA LEU A 12 9.13 -11.41 -6.59
C LEU A 12 8.43 -10.24 -7.30
N MET A 13 9.16 -9.28 -7.87
CA MET A 13 8.57 -8.19 -8.67
C MET A 13 7.77 -8.69 -9.89
N LYS A 14 8.20 -9.79 -10.53
CA LYS A 14 7.41 -10.42 -11.62
C LYS A 14 6.09 -11.02 -11.15
N LEU A 15 5.96 -11.37 -9.87
CA LEU A 15 4.72 -11.87 -9.28
C LEU A 15 3.73 -10.72 -9.00
N VAL A 16 4.24 -9.52 -8.74
CA VAL A 16 3.45 -8.29 -8.49
C VAL A 16 3.07 -7.57 -9.79
N LYS A 17 3.68 -7.92 -10.94
CA LYS A 17 3.38 -7.33 -12.26
C LYS A 17 1.88 -7.15 -12.59
N PRO A 18 0.98 -8.13 -12.37
CA PRO A 18 -0.44 -7.93 -12.64
C PRO A 18 -1.14 -6.96 -11.67
N LEU A 19 -0.53 -6.67 -10.51
CA LEU A 19 -1.00 -5.67 -9.54
C LEU A 19 -0.34 -4.30 -9.73
N ALA A 20 0.63 -4.16 -10.62
CA ALA A 20 1.34 -2.90 -10.85
C ALA A 20 0.42 -1.76 -11.29
N GLY A 21 -0.67 -2.05 -12.02
CA GLY A 21 -1.68 -1.05 -12.38
C GLY A 21 -2.38 -0.48 -11.16
N TRP A 22 -2.81 -1.33 -10.23
CA TRP A 22 -3.43 -0.91 -8.97
C TRP A 22 -2.45 -0.17 -8.06
N MET A 23 -1.18 -0.58 -8.04
CA MET A 23 -0.13 0.15 -7.32
C MET A 23 0.08 1.56 -7.90
N ALA A 24 0.10 1.70 -9.23
CA ALA A 24 0.21 3.01 -9.87
C ALA A 24 -0.98 3.93 -9.53
N VAL A 25 -2.21 3.39 -9.53
CA VAL A 25 -3.40 4.14 -9.09
C VAL A 25 -3.27 4.56 -7.62
N SER A 26 -2.83 3.66 -6.74
CA SER A 26 -2.64 3.99 -5.32
C SER A 26 -1.60 5.09 -5.12
N VAL A 27 -0.43 4.96 -5.75
CA VAL A 27 0.67 5.94 -5.64
C VAL A 27 0.26 7.31 -6.21
N THR A 28 -0.42 7.33 -7.36
CA THR A 28 -0.92 8.59 -7.95
C THR A 28 -2.00 9.23 -7.08
N ALA A 29 -2.92 8.44 -6.52
CA ALA A 29 -3.93 8.94 -5.58
C ALA A 29 -3.29 9.50 -4.29
N GLY A 30 -2.33 8.79 -3.71
CA GLY A 30 -1.61 9.20 -2.51
C GLY A 30 -0.80 10.49 -2.70
N THR A 31 -0.07 10.59 -3.81
CA THR A 31 0.70 11.80 -4.18
C THR A 31 -0.20 13.00 -4.44
N LEU A 32 -1.28 12.86 -5.21
CA LEU A 32 -2.27 13.92 -5.38
C LEU A 32 -2.94 14.30 -4.05
N GLY A 33 -3.21 13.32 -3.19
CA GLY A 33 -3.77 13.54 -1.85
C GLY A 33 -2.85 14.36 -0.95
N HIS A 34 -1.54 14.12 -1.04
CA HIS A 34 -0.52 14.91 -0.34
C HIS A 34 -0.44 16.33 -0.86
N LEU A 35 -0.49 16.53 -2.19
CA LEU A 35 -0.55 17.87 -2.78
C LEU A 35 -1.78 18.64 -2.28
N CYS A 36 -2.95 18.00 -2.24
CA CYS A 36 -4.16 18.62 -1.68
C CYS A 36 -3.97 19.01 -0.20
N ALA A 37 -3.36 18.13 0.61
CA ALA A 37 -3.06 18.43 2.01
C ALA A 37 -2.14 19.64 2.19
N THR A 38 -1.10 19.76 1.35
CA THR A 38 -0.19 20.91 1.35
C THR A 38 -0.93 22.21 0.99
N PHE A 39 -1.78 22.19 -0.04
CA PHE A 39 -2.55 23.39 -0.42
C PHE A 39 -3.53 23.83 0.67
N ILE A 40 -4.20 22.89 1.36
CA ILE A 40 -5.07 23.22 2.49
C ILE A 40 -4.28 23.99 3.57
N MET A 41 -3.06 23.55 3.89
CA MET A 41 -2.21 24.25 4.86
C MET A 41 -1.80 25.65 4.40
N ILE A 42 -1.51 25.83 3.10
CA ILE A 42 -1.16 27.13 2.53
C ILE A 42 -2.36 28.09 2.64
N PHE A 43 -3.55 27.66 2.23
CA PHE A 43 -4.76 28.50 2.32
C PHE A 43 -5.15 28.79 3.78
N ALA A 44 -4.99 27.82 4.68
CA ALA A 44 -5.21 28.02 6.11
C ALA A 44 -4.27 29.09 6.68
N ALA A 45 -2.99 29.07 6.30
CA ALA A 45 -2.03 30.08 6.72
C ALA A 45 -2.42 31.48 6.24
N TRP A 46 -2.86 31.63 4.98
CA TRP A 46 -3.39 32.91 4.49
C TRP A 46 -4.68 33.33 5.22
N ALA A 47 -5.58 32.41 5.53
CA ALA A 47 -6.82 32.73 6.24
C ALA A 47 -6.53 33.26 7.66
N VAL A 48 -5.52 32.70 8.33
CA VAL A 48 -5.04 33.20 9.64
C VAL A 48 -4.46 34.60 9.51
N LEU A 49 -3.63 34.86 8.49
CA LEU A 49 -3.05 36.19 8.27
C LEU A 49 -4.13 37.25 8.00
N ASP A 50 -5.14 36.92 7.20
CA ASP A 50 -6.30 37.77 6.94
C ASP A 50 -7.06 38.09 8.24
N GLY A 51 -7.31 37.07 9.08
CA GLY A 51 -7.94 37.24 10.39
C GLY A 51 -7.14 38.09 11.40
N LEU A 52 -5.83 38.19 11.21
CA LEU A 52 -4.94 39.09 11.98
C LEU A 52 -4.86 40.50 11.38
N GLY A 53 -5.64 40.81 10.35
CA GLY A 53 -5.67 42.12 9.67
C GLY A 53 -4.47 42.37 8.76
N ARG A 54 -3.73 41.33 8.34
CA ARG A 54 -2.66 41.47 7.34
C ARG A 54 -3.26 41.41 5.94
N SER A 55 -2.74 42.24 5.04
CA SER A 55 -3.15 42.20 3.63
C SER A 55 -2.75 40.88 2.98
N VAL A 56 -3.73 40.11 2.55
CA VAL A 56 -3.54 38.87 1.80
C VAL A 56 -4.02 39.03 0.35
N PRO A 57 -3.44 38.28 -0.61
CA PRO A 57 -3.78 38.42 -2.02
C PRO A 57 -5.16 37.85 -2.41
N PHE A 58 -5.83 37.12 -1.51
CA PHE A 58 -7.09 36.42 -1.78
C PHE A 58 -8.17 36.81 -0.77
N SER A 59 -9.44 36.77 -1.19
CA SER A 59 -10.56 37.02 -0.28
C SER A 59 -10.79 35.84 0.67
N ALA A 60 -11.31 36.13 1.87
CA ALA A 60 -11.67 35.10 2.85
C ALA A 60 -12.58 34.01 2.24
N GLY A 61 -13.61 34.40 1.50
CA GLY A 61 -14.53 33.48 0.84
C GLY A 61 -13.83 32.54 -0.15
N PHE A 62 -12.87 33.05 -0.93
CA PHE A 62 -12.06 32.23 -1.83
C PHE A 62 -11.26 31.18 -1.04
N LEU A 63 -10.56 31.60 0.02
CA LEU A 63 -9.73 30.70 0.84
C LEU A 63 -10.55 29.55 1.43
N TYR A 64 -11.71 29.84 2.04
CA TYR A 64 -12.56 28.81 2.64
C TYR A 64 -13.17 27.86 1.62
N VAL A 65 -13.66 28.36 0.47
CA VAL A 65 -14.22 27.51 -0.59
C VAL A 65 -13.17 26.54 -1.13
N TRP A 66 -11.96 27.03 -1.42
CA TRP A 66 -10.88 26.18 -1.91
C TRP A 66 -10.40 25.18 -0.86
N MET A 67 -10.32 25.57 0.41
CA MET A 67 -9.99 24.64 1.50
C MET A 67 -10.99 23.48 1.56
N ILE A 68 -12.30 23.76 1.50
CA ILE A 68 -13.34 22.73 1.52
C ILE A 68 -13.24 21.84 0.28
N LEU A 69 -13.04 22.42 -0.89
CA LEU A 69 -12.88 21.69 -2.14
C LEU A 69 -11.67 20.74 -2.09
N PHE A 70 -10.50 21.24 -1.71
CA PHE A 70 -9.30 20.41 -1.57
C PHE A 70 -9.46 19.35 -0.47
N ALA A 71 -10.17 19.65 0.63
CA ALA A 71 -10.46 18.66 1.66
C ALA A 71 -11.34 17.53 1.14
N ALA A 72 -12.38 17.85 0.36
CA ALA A 72 -13.24 16.86 -0.28
C ALA A 72 -12.47 16.00 -1.30
N ILE A 73 -11.69 16.62 -2.18
CA ILE A 73 -10.83 15.91 -3.15
C ILE A 73 -9.84 14.99 -2.41
N ARG A 74 -9.17 15.51 -1.37
CA ARG A 74 -8.25 14.73 -0.55
C ARG A 74 -8.93 13.51 0.09
N ALA A 75 -10.17 13.66 0.57
CA ALA A 75 -10.92 12.55 1.18
C ALA A 75 -11.17 11.42 0.16
N VAL A 76 -11.60 11.78 -1.07
CA VAL A 76 -11.80 10.80 -2.15
C VAL A 76 -10.49 10.12 -2.52
N LEU A 77 -9.41 10.89 -2.72
CA LEU A 77 -8.09 10.35 -3.05
C LEU A 77 -7.55 9.41 -1.97
N LYS A 78 -7.73 9.77 -0.70
CA LYS A 78 -7.33 8.92 0.44
C LYS A 78 -8.10 7.62 0.46
N TYR A 79 -9.40 7.67 0.20
CA TYR A 79 -10.24 6.48 0.12
C TYR A 79 -9.82 5.57 -1.05
N THR A 80 -9.53 6.14 -2.22
CA THR A 80 -9.02 5.39 -3.38
C THR A 80 -7.68 4.72 -3.09
N GLU A 81 -6.73 5.47 -2.51
CA GLU A 81 -5.42 4.95 -2.09
C GLU A 81 -5.58 3.76 -1.14
N GLN A 82 -6.34 3.94 -0.05
CA GLN A 82 -6.53 2.89 0.97
C GLN A 82 -7.27 1.67 0.42
N GLY A 83 -8.29 1.87 -0.43
CA GLY A 83 -8.99 0.78 -1.10
C GLY A 83 -8.09 -0.02 -2.03
N CYS A 84 -7.25 0.66 -2.83
CA CYS A 84 -6.29 -0.01 -3.70
C CYS A 84 -5.26 -0.80 -2.89
N ASN A 85 -4.74 -0.22 -1.81
CA ASN A 85 -3.76 -0.85 -0.93
C ASN A 85 -4.32 -2.13 -0.28
N HIS A 86 -5.55 -2.08 0.25
CA HIS A 86 -6.23 -3.27 0.77
C HIS A 86 -6.42 -4.36 -0.29
N TYR A 87 -6.87 -3.97 -1.49
CA TYR A 87 -7.05 -4.91 -2.59
C TYR A 87 -5.73 -5.60 -2.96
N ILE A 88 -4.64 -4.83 -3.08
CA ILE A 88 -3.31 -5.35 -3.40
C ILE A 88 -2.84 -6.32 -2.31
N ALA A 89 -2.95 -5.93 -1.04
CA ALA A 89 -2.55 -6.76 0.09
C ALA A 89 -3.29 -8.11 0.11
N PHE A 90 -4.63 -8.11 0.03
CA PHE A 90 -5.41 -9.35 0.07
C PHE A 90 -5.19 -10.24 -1.15
N ARG A 91 -5.06 -9.67 -2.36
CA ARG A 91 -4.77 -10.45 -3.56
C ARG A 91 -3.41 -11.09 -3.50
N LEU A 92 -2.43 -10.37 -2.98
CA LEU A 92 -1.09 -10.90 -2.85
C LEU A 92 -1.02 -12.02 -1.80
N LEU A 93 -1.71 -11.86 -0.67
CA LEU A 93 -1.87 -12.91 0.33
C LEU A 93 -2.49 -14.18 -0.27
N ALA A 94 -3.55 -14.02 -1.06
CA ALA A 94 -4.22 -15.14 -1.73
C ALA A 94 -3.28 -15.88 -2.71
N LEU A 95 -2.48 -15.14 -3.48
CA LEU A 95 -1.52 -15.72 -4.44
C LEU A 95 -0.38 -16.47 -3.75
N ILE A 96 0.18 -15.90 -2.68
CA ILE A 96 1.25 -16.53 -1.89
C ILE A 96 0.74 -17.84 -1.30
N ARG A 97 -0.43 -17.79 -0.66
CA ARG A 97 -1.06 -18.95 -0.02
C ARG A 97 -1.27 -20.10 -1.02
N ASP A 98 -1.81 -19.81 -2.20
CA ASP A 98 -2.04 -20.80 -3.24
C ASP A 98 -0.73 -21.40 -3.79
N HIS A 99 0.32 -20.59 -3.96
CA HIS A 99 1.63 -21.06 -4.41
C HIS A 99 2.30 -21.99 -3.38
N VAL A 100 2.23 -21.63 -2.10
CA VAL A 100 2.80 -22.42 -1.00
C VAL A 100 2.07 -23.76 -0.86
N PHE A 101 0.74 -23.76 -0.85
CA PHE A 101 -0.03 -25.02 -0.76
C PHE A 101 0.23 -25.95 -1.94
N ARG A 102 0.37 -25.43 -3.17
CA ARG A 102 0.73 -26.25 -4.33
C ARG A 102 2.14 -26.84 -4.23
N ALA A 103 3.11 -26.07 -3.76
CA ALA A 103 4.47 -26.56 -3.56
C ALA A 103 4.51 -27.70 -2.51
N LEU A 104 3.77 -27.55 -1.41
CA LEU A 104 3.64 -28.59 -0.38
C LEU A 104 3.05 -29.88 -0.92
N ARG A 105 1.92 -29.78 -1.65
CA ARG A 105 1.26 -30.95 -2.26
C ARG A 105 2.14 -31.68 -3.27
N ARG A 106 3.11 -31.00 -3.87
CA ARG A 106 4.07 -31.62 -4.80
C ARG A 106 5.22 -32.31 -4.09
N LEU A 107 5.65 -31.78 -2.94
CA LEU A 107 6.71 -32.36 -2.10
C LEU A 107 6.19 -33.54 -1.25
N SER A 108 4.87 -33.65 -1.09
CA SER A 108 4.21 -34.58 -0.18
C SER A 108 4.19 -36.06 -0.52
N PRO A 109 4.52 -36.58 -1.72
CA PRO A 109 4.52 -38.03 -1.90
C PRO A 109 5.74 -38.74 -1.28
N ALA A 110 6.90 -38.08 -1.13
CA ALA A 110 8.16 -38.78 -0.81
C ALA A 110 9.03 -38.17 0.31
N LYS A 111 8.78 -36.93 0.78
CA LYS A 111 9.62 -36.25 1.80
C LYS A 111 8.87 -35.79 3.06
N LEU A 112 7.56 -35.99 3.11
CA LEU A 112 6.69 -35.59 4.22
C LEU A 112 6.46 -36.71 5.25
N GLU A 113 6.91 -37.94 4.98
CA GLU A 113 6.91 -39.03 5.97
C GLU A 113 8.00 -38.88 7.05
N ALA A 114 9.10 -38.16 6.75
CA ALA A 114 10.25 -38.05 7.65
C ALA A 114 10.27 -36.74 8.49
N ARG A 115 9.31 -35.83 8.32
CA ARG A 115 9.22 -34.58 9.12
C ARG A 115 7.90 -34.53 9.89
N ASN A 116 7.96 -34.05 11.14
CA ASN A 116 6.77 -33.82 11.97
C ASN A 116 5.79 -32.88 11.24
N LYS A 117 4.58 -33.37 10.98
CA LYS A 117 3.53 -32.67 10.21
C LYS A 117 3.13 -31.33 10.85
N GLY A 118 3.23 -31.21 12.19
CA GLY A 118 2.95 -29.99 12.95
C GLY A 118 3.96 -28.86 12.73
N ASP A 119 5.26 -29.19 12.68
CA ASP A 119 6.32 -28.21 12.42
C ASP A 119 6.20 -27.60 11.03
N LEU A 120 5.82 -28.41 10.04
CA LEU A 120 5.70 -27.94 8.66
C LEU A 120 4.54 -26.96 8.50
N ILE A 121 3.41 -27.20 9.18
CA ILE A 121 2.27 -26.27 9.17
C ILE A 121 2.63 -24.98 9.90
N SER A 122 3.25 -25.07 11.08
CA SER A 122 3.63 -23.88 11.86
C SER A 122 4.64 -23.00 11.12
N LEU A 123 5.66 -23.59 10.50
CA LEU A 123 6.69 -22.85 9.76
C LEU A 123 6.12 -22.13 8.53
N ILE A 124 5.08 -22.71 7.92
CA ILE A 124 4.42 -22.13 6.75
C ILE A 124 3.45 -21.02 7.13
N THR A 125 2.67 -21.21 8.20
CA THR A 125 1.76 -20.17 8.67
C THR A 125 2.54 -18.94 9.13
N SER A 126 3.62 -19.13 9.90
CA SER A 126 4.49 -18.03 10.32
C SER A 126 5.18 -17.33 9.15
N ASP A 127 5.70 -18.07 8.15
CA ASP A 127 6.33 -17.43 6.99
C ASP A 127 5.31 -16.66 6.11
N ILE A 128 4.07 -17.16 5.99
CA ILE A 128 2.98 -16.47 5.28
C ILE A 128 2.57 -15.21 6.03
N GLU A 129 2.44 -15.26 7.36
CA GLU A 129 2.15 -14.07 8.18
C GLU A 129 3.26 -13.03 8.07
N LEU A 130 4.52 -13.45 8.08
CA LEU A 130 5.67 -12.54 7.96
C LEU A 130 5.73 -11.90 6.55
N LEU A 131 5.40 -12.66 5.50
CA LEU A 131 5.22 -12.14 4.15
C LEU A 131 4.01 -11.19 4.06
N GLU A 132 2.89 -11.50 4.71
CA GLU A 132 1.72 -10.63 4.76
C GLU A 132 2.07 -9.28 5.38
N VAL A 133 2.72 -9.29 6.55
CA VAL A 133 3.17 -8.07 7.23
C VAL A 133 4.14 -7.28 6.35
N PHE A 134 5.11 -7.94 5.72
CA PHE A 134 6.05 -7.27 4.81
C PHE A 134 5.33 -6.62 3.62
N TYR A 135 4.41 -7.30 2.96
CA TYR A 135 3.73 -6.73 1.81
C TYR A 135 2.68 -5.68 2.17
N ALA A 136 1.93 -5.90 3.26
CA ALA A 136 0.89 -4.99 3.72
C ALA A 136 1.45 -3.73 4.41
N HIS A 137 2.65 -3.80 5.03
CA HIS A 137 3.21 -2.68 5.81
C HIS A 137 4.56 -2.17 5.30
N THR A 138 5.22 -2.83 4.33
CA THR A 138 6.48 -2.34 3.73
C THR A 138 6.32 -1.92 2.27
N ILE A 139 5.46 -2.59 1.49
CA ILE A 139 5.28 -2.30 0.06
C ILE A 139 4.03 -1.45 -0.22
N SER A 140 2.97 -1.64 0.56
CA SER A 140 1.87 -0.68 0.58
C SER A 140 2.32 0.60 1.29
N PRO A 141 2.20 1.77 0.65
CA PRO A 141 2.35 3.05 1.34
C PRO A 141 1.20 3.29 2.33
#